data_AF-A0A139DF91-F1
#
_entry.id   AF-A0A139DF91-F1
#
_cell.length_a   1.000
_cell.length_b   1.000
_cell.length_c   1.000
_cell.angle_alpha   90.00
_cell.angle_beta   90.00
_cell.angle_gamma   90.00
#
_symmetry.space_group_name_H-M   'P 1'
#
loop_
_entity.id
_entity.type
_entity.pdbx_description
1 polymer ?
#
loop_
_entity_poly.entity_id
_entity_poly.type
_entity_poly.pdbx_seq_one_letter_code
_entity_poly.pdbx_strand_id
1 'polypeptide(L)' 'LLFYPPEAPPVFVGHYWMEGQPAPLKHNVACIDYSAVKNDKMVAYRMDGEKELSPDKFVWIDVDKPERPDYPATEDSVAR' A
#
# COMPACT_ATOMS: atom_id res chain seq x y z
N LEU A 1 0.38 -25.51 5.76
CA LEU A 1 0.11 -24.13 5.29
C LEU A 1 0.03 -23.24 6.53
N LEU A 2 0.79 -22.14 6.59
CA LEU A 2 0.67 -21.17 7.68
C LEU A 2 -0.48 -20.21 7.37
N PHE A 3 -1.28 -19.87 8.38
CA PHE A 3 -2.48 -19.04 8.25
C PHE A 3 -2.51 -18.00 9.37
N TYR A 4 -2.85 -16.75 9.03
CA TYR A 4 -3.06 -15.69 10.00
C TYR A 4 -4.50 -15.76 10.54
N PRO A 5 -4.72 -15.98 11.86
CA PRO A 5 -6.06 -16.17 12.42
C PRO A 5 -6.97 -14.96 12.28
N PRO A 6 -8.30 -15.13 12.11
CA PRO A 6 -9.27 -14.04 12.09
C PRO A 6 -9.32 -13.21 13.37
N GLU A 7 -9.02 -13.83 14.51
CA GLU A 7 -9.09 -13.22 15.84
C GLU A 7 -7.78 -12.51 16.22
N ALA A 8 -6.74 -12.69 15.41
CA ALA A 8 -5.47 -12.00 15.61
C ALA A 8 -5.61 -10.49 15.34
N PRO A 9 -4.74 -9.66 15.94
CA PRO A 9 -4.77 -8.21 15.73
C PRO A 9 -4.73 -7.82 14.25
N PRO A 10 -5.20 -6.64 13.86
CA PRO A 10 -5.00 -6.16 12.50
C PRO A 10 -3.51 -6.10 12.13
N VAL A 11 -3.18 -6.59 10.94
CA VAL A 11 -1.82 -6.53 10.40
C VAL A 11 -1.79 -5.74 9.11
N PHE A 12 -0.82 -4.84 9.03
CA PHE A 12 -0.52 -4.03 7.85
C PHE A 12 0.79 -4.50 7.25
N VAL A 13 0.78 -4.77 5.95
CA VAL A 13 1.97 -5.24 5.21
C VAL A 13 2.28 -4.32 4.05
N GLY A 14 3.52 -4.38 3.58
CA GLY A 14 3.98 -3.76 2.33
C GLY A 14 4.78 -4.76 1.50
N HIS A 15 5.63 -4.28 0.60
CA HIS A 15 6.53 -5.05 -0.28
C HIS A 15 5.86 -5.72 -1.49
N TYR A 16 4.54 -5.84 -1.50
CA TYR A 16 3.82 -6.58 -2.53
C TYR A 16 3.46 -5.77 -3.76
N TRP A 17 3.78 -4.47 -3.83
CA TRP A 17 3.53 -3.63 -5.00
C TRP A 17 2.12 -3.80 -5.56
N MET A 18 1.11 -3.64 -4.70
CA MET A 18 -0.29 -3.73 -5.10
C MET A 18 -0.62 -2.62 -6.10
N GLU A 19 -1.70 -2.83 -6.85
CA GLU A 19 -2.25 -1.88 -7.81
C GLU A 19 -3.77 -1.79 -7.62
N GLY A 20 -4.38 -0.73 -8.13
CA GLY A 20 -5.83 -0.55 -8.10
C GLY A 20 -6.35 0.15 -6.85
N GLN A 21 -7.61 -0.12 -6.48
CA GLN A 21 -8.28 0.57 -5.38
C GLN A 21 -7.89 -0.03 -4.02
N PRO A 22 -7.41 0.79 -3.06
CA PRO A 22 -7.06 0.28 -1.75
C PRO A 22 -8.24 -0.34 -0.99
N ALA A 23 -8.05 -1.58 -0.52
CA ALA A 23 -9.03 -2.31 0.28
C ALA A 23 -8.35 -3.33 1.21
N PRO A 24 -9.01 -3.77 2.30
CA PRO A 24 -8.52 -4.89 3.10
C PRO A 24 -8.43 -6.18 2.26
N LEU A 25 -7.38 -6.96 2.49
CA LEU A 25 -7.25 -8.32 1.94
C LEU A 25 -8.13 -9.33 2.69
N LYS A 26 -8.31 -9.08 3.99
CA LYS A 26 -9.25 -9.74 4.91
C LYS A 26 -9.71 -8.71 5.94
N HIS A 27 -10.70 -9.05 6.75
CA HIS A 27 -11.20 -8.15 7.81
C HIS A 27 -10.09 -7.70 8.78
N ASN A 28 -9.00 -8.45 8.99
CA ASN A 28 -7.87 -8.06 9.85
C ASN A 28 -6.51 -8.00 9.12
N VAL A 29 -6.50 -7.95 7.78
CA VAL A 29 -5.26 -7.90 6.99
C VAL A 29 -5.38 -6.84 5.89
N ALA A 30 -4.45 -5.90 5.83
CA ALA A 30 -4.34 -4.94 4.74
C ALA A 30 -2.91 -4.83 4.22
N CYS A 31 -2.77 -4.72 2.90
CA CYS A 31 -1.54 -4.21 2.30
C CYS A 31 -1.69 -2.71 2.10
N ILE A 32 -0.65 -1.92 2.37
CA ILE A 32 -0.62 -0.45 2.17
C ILE A 32 0.42 -0.02 1.12
N ASP A 33 1.13 -0.97 0.52
CA ASP A 33 2.09 -0.73 -0.54
C ASP A 33 1.41 -0.82 -1.91
N TYR A 34 0.89 0.30 -2.40
CA TYR A 34 0.26 0.42 -3.72
C TYR A 34 1.20 1.08 -4.75
N SER A 35 2.43 0.58 -4.81
CA SER A 35 3.35 0.90 -5.90
C SER A 35 3.61 2.39 -6.11
N ALA A 36 3.64 3.19 -5.02
CA ALA A 36 3.91 4.63 -5.08
C ALA A 36 5.20 4.96 -5.87
N VAL A 37 6.25 4.15 -5.71
CA VAL A 37 7.52 4.29 -6.44
C VAL A 37 7.40 4.03 -7.96
N LYS A 38 6.32 3.37 -8.39
CA LYS A 38 5.97 3.14 -9.80
C LYS A 38 4.96 4.15 -10.34
N ASN A 39 4.68 5.22 -9.60
CA ASN A 39 3.70 6.26 -9.96
C ASN A 39 2.25 5.74 -9.96
N ASP A 40 1.89 4.92 -8.96
CA ASP A 40 0.48 4.58 -8.69
C ASP A 40 -0.03 5.33 -7.46
N LYS A 41 -0.19 4.72 -6.28
CA LYS A 41 -0.82 5.39 -5.11
C LYS A 41 0.06 5.40 -3.89
N MET A 42 0.14 6.57 -3.24
CA MET A 42 0.67 6.68 -1.89
C MET A 42 -0.49 6.51 -0.91
N VAL A 43 -0.56 5.34 -0.27
CA VAL A 43 -1.72 4.90 0.51
C VAL A 43 -1.39 4.93 2.01
N ALA A 44 -2.39 5.32 2.79
CA ALA A 44 -2.39 5.19 4.25
C ALA A 44 -3.76 4.66 4.73
N TYR A 45 -3.77 4.09 5.93
CA TYR A 45 -4.98 3.64 6.60
C TYR A 45 -5.16 4.41 7.91
N ARG A 46 -6.36 4.94 8.17
CA ARG A 46 -6.70 5.70 9.39
C ARG A 46 -7.14 4.73 10.49
N MET A 47 -6.19 4.27 11.30
CA MET A 47 -6.45 3.36 12.42
C MET A 47 -6.99 4.13 13.65
N ASP A 48 -8.18 3.78 14.13
CA ASP A 48 -8.80 4.34 15.35
C ASP A 48 -8.91 3.30 16.48
N GLY A 49 -8.21 2.16 16.36
CA GLY A 49 -8.21 1.07 17.35
C GLY A 49 -9.20 -0.06 17.07
N GLU A 50 -9.84 -0.06 15.90
CA GLU A 50 -10.73 -1.14 15.45
C GLU A 50 -10.00 -2.48 15.29
N LYS A 51 -10.74 -3.59 15.43
CA LYS A 51 -10.24 -4.95 15.13
C LYS A 51 -10.58 -5.41 13.71
N GLU A 52 -11.56 -4.77 13.09
CA GLU A 52 -12.01 -5.04 11.73
C GLU A 52 -11.72 -3.82 10.87
N LEU A 53 -10.90 -4.01 9.84
CA LEU A 53 -10.47 -3.00 8.90
C LEU A 53 -11.63 -2.62 7.97
N SER A 54 -11.81 -1.32 7.77
CA SER A 54 -12.87 -0.77 6.92
C SER A 54 -12.30 -0.20 5.62
N PRO A 55 -12.87 -0.52 4.44
CA PRO A 55 -12.50 0.11 3.17
C PRO A 55 -12.56 1.65 3.20
N ASP A 56 -13.48 2.23 3.96
CA ASP A 56 -13.69 3.69 4.01
C ASP A 56 -12.59 4.45 4.75
N LYS A 57 -11.67 3.73 5.42
CA LYS A 57 -10.58 4.32 6.21
C LYS A 57 -9.25 4.32 5.47
N PHE A 58 -9.22 3.81 4.23
CA PHE A 58 -8.11 4.00 3.32
C PHE A 58 -8.14 5.42 2.76
N VAL A 59 -7.01 6.09 2.81
CA VAL A 59 -6.80 7.40 2.18
C VAL A 59 -5.58 7.33 1.29
N TRP A 60 -5.64 7.98 0.13
CA TRP A 60 -4.53 7.97 -0.80
C TRP A 60 -4.50 9.22 -1.66
N ILE A 61 -3.33 9.47 -2.22
CA ILE A 61 -3.14 10.37 -3.36
C ILE A 61 -2.58 9.56 -4.52
N ASP A 62 -2.94 9.95 -5.74
CA ASP A 62 -2.24 9.47 -6.93
C ASP A 62 -0.84 10.09 -6.97
N VAL A 63 0.16 9.28 -7.29
CA VAL A 63 1.55 9.69 -7.43
C VAL A 63 1.80 9.97 -8.90
N ASP A 64 1.68 11.23 -9.28
CA ASP A 64 2.05 11.65 -10.63
C ASP A 64 3.55 11.49 -10.86
N LYS A 65 3.94 11.16 -12.10
CA LYS A 65 5.34 11.32 -12.52
C LYS A 65 5.65 12.82 -12.42
N PRO A 66 6.64 13.25 -11.61
CA PRO A 66 7.12 14.61 -11.75
C PRO A 66 7.67 14.74 -13.17
N GLU A 67 7.09 15.64 -13.98
CA GLU A 67 7.75 16.09 -15.20
C GLU A 67 9.11 16.65 -14.78
N ARG A 68 10.18 15.88 -15.02
CA ARG A 68 11.55 16.35 -14.89
C ARG A 68 12.05 16.56 -16.32
N PRO A 69 12.15 17.80 -16.80
CA PRO A 69 12.67 18.08 -18.14
C PRO A 69 14.08 17.50 -18.36
N ASP A 70 14.87 17.35 -17.29
CA ASP A 70 16.33 17.16 -17.42
C ASP A 70 16.94 16.03 -16.54
N TYR A 71 16.17 15.06 -16.05
CA TYR A 71 16.73 13.98 -15.22
C TYR A 71 17.12 12.75 -16.06
N PRO A 72 18.40 12.34 -16.10
CA PRO A 72 18.80 11.16 -16.83
C PRO A 72 18.12 9.91 -16.24
N ALA A 73 17.54 9.10 -17.12
CA ALA A 73 16.81 7.87 -16.80
C ALA A 73 17.75 6.73 -16.39
N THR A 74 18.55 6.95 -15.35
CA THR A 74 19.36 5.95 -14.65
C THR A 74 19.38 6.46 -13.21
N GLU A 75 18.77 5.84 -12.22
CA GLU A 75 19.02 4.47 -11.78
C GLU A 75 17.75 3.90 -11.15
N ASP A 76 17.38 2.70 -11.61
CA ASP A 76 16.44 1.84 -10.92
C ASP A 76 17.09 1.40 -9.61
N SER A 77 16.78 2.07 -8.49
CA SER A 77 17.39 1.83 -7.17
C SER A 77 17.03 0.45 -6.57
N VAL A 78 16.39 -0.43 -7.35
CA VAL A 78 16.09 -1.82 -7.00
C VAL A 78 17.06 -2.80 -7.67
N ALA A 79 17.91 -2.35 -8.61
CA ALA A 79 19.02 -3.15 -9.12
C ALA A 79 20.23 -3.06 -8.17
N ARG A 80 20.27 -3.92 -7.16
CA ARG A 80 21.53 -4.36 -6.54
C ARG A 80 22.13 -5.51 -7.34
#